data_AF-A0A0C2YAD1-F1
#
_entry.id   AF-A0A0C2YAD1-F1
#
_cell.length_a   1.000
_cell.length_b   1.000
_cell.length_c   1.000
_cell.angle_alpha   90.00
_cell.angle_beta   90.00
_cell.angle_gamma   90.00
#
_symmetry.space_group_name_H-M   'P 1'
#
loop_
_entity.id
_entity.type
_entity.pdbx_description
1 polymer ?
#
loop_
_entity_poly.entity_id
_entity_poly.type
_entity_poly.pdbx_seq_one_letter_code
_entity_poly.pdbx_strand_id
1 'polypeptide(L)'
;TLSVIQSPKTCIKYHTKEASPKNFIFESLPQFKLLNVSESLCVAVKIGKTDRGDEELIKLFETIPMAIPACDQETDGYFRCRVWLKQAIRALNNAGIISCPDADVVVNGELRKFAEANYDSITLGTGSAQVYISQNSG
;
A
#
# COMPACT_ATOMS: atom_id res chain seq x y z
N THR A 1 17.80 8.86 6.09
CA THR A 1 17.72 9.54 4.78
C THR A 1 16.89 8.70 3.84
N LEU A 2 15.79 9.24 3.29
CA LEU A 2 14.98 8.54 2.29
C LEU A 2 15.76 8.53 0.97
N SER A 3 15.97 7.36 0.37
CA SER A 3 16.63 7.22 -0.92
C SER A 3 15.61 6.88 -2.01
N VAL A 4 15.67 7.58 -3.14
CA VAL A 4 14.89 7.25 -4.33
C VAL A 4 15.56 6.08 -5.06
N ILE A 5 14.78 5.04 -5.39
CA ILE A 5 15.25 3.89 -6.18
C ILE A 5 14.39 3.77 -7.45
N GLN A 6 14.99 3.41 -8.59
CA GLN A 6 14.22 2.90 -9.72
C GLN A 6 13.76 1.46 -9.46
N SER A 7 12.46 1.29 -9.31
CA SER A 7 11.79 -0.01 -9.08
C SER A 7 11.46 -0.72 -10.41
N PRO A 8 11.08 -2.01 -10.44
CA PRO A 8 10.57 -2.66 -11.65
C PRO A 8 9.41 -1.90 -12.32
N LYS A 9 9.34 -1.99 -13.66
CA LYS A 9 8.30 -1.36 -14.49
C LYS A 9 6.90 -1.95 -14.25
N THR A 10 6.83 -3.16 -13.72
CA THR A 10 5.60 -3.89 -13.42
C THR A 10 5.66 -4.51 -12.03
N CYS A 11 4.52 -4.69 -11.40
CA CYS A 11 4.36 -5.42 -10.14
C CYS A 11 3.06 -6.22 -10.15
N ILE A 12 2.83 -7.02 -9.11
CA ILE A 12 1.48 -7.49 -8.78
C ILE A 12 0.87 -6.45 -7.85
N LYS A 13 -0.37 -6.01 -8.15
CA LYS A 13 -1.07 -5.05 -7.31
C LYS A 13 -2.14 -5.78 -6.49
N TYR A 14 -1.98 -5.74 -5.18
CA TYR A 14 -2.98 -6.17 -4.22
C TYR A 14 -3.67 -4.94 -3.66
N HIS A 15 -5.01 -4.89 -3.75
CA HIS A 15 -5.75 -3.73 -3.25
C HIS A 15 -7.19 -4.10 -2.89
N THR A 16 -7.85 -3.18 -2.19
CA THR A 16 -9.31 -3.19 -2.05
C THR A 16 -9.94 -2.21 -3.01
N LYS A 17 -11.02 -2.63 -3.67
CA LYS A 17 -11.90 -1.74 -4.44
C LYS A 17 -13.29 -1.68 -3.82
N GLU A 18 -13.92 -0.52 -3.87
CA GLU A 18 -15.32 -0.36 -3.52
C GLU A 18 -16.17 -0.87 -4.71
N ALA A 19 -16.75 -2.06 -4.58
CA ALA A 19 -17.57 -2.68 -5.63
C ALA A 19 -18.99 -2.11 -5.66
N SER A 20 -19.50 -1.67 -4.51
CA SER A 20 -20.73 -0.91 -4.34
C SER A 20 -20.62 -0.05 -3.06
N PRO A 21 -21.50 0.95 -2.82
CA PRO A 21 -21.35 1.84 -1.67
C PRO A 21 -21.19 1.08 -0.35
N LYS A 22 -20.06 1.32 0.34
CA LYS A 22 -19.65 0.65 1.59
C LYS A 22 -19.33 -0.85 1.48
N ASN A 23 -19.26 -1.40 0.28
CA ASN A 23 -18.92 -2.78 0.01
C ASN A 23 -17.55 -2.86 -0.67
N PHE A 24 -16.54 -3.19 0.11
CA PHE A 24 -15.16 -3.33 -0.35
C PHE A 24 -14.85 -4.80 -0.61
N ILE A 25 -14.13 -5.07 -1.70
CA ILE A 25 -13.62 -6.40 -2.02
C ILE A 25 -12.13 -6.35 -2.29
N PHE A 26 -11.44 -7.42 -1.93
CA PHE A 26 -10.05 -7.65 -2.29
C PHE A 26 -9.93 -8.01 -3.78
N GLU A 27 -8.86 -7.53 -4.42
CA GLU A 27 -8.51 -7.88 -5.79
C GLU A 27 -6.99 -7.98 -5.93
N SER A 28 -6.53 -8.97 -6.69
CA SER A 28 -5.15 -9.09 -7.16
C SER A 28 -5.11 -8.82 -8.67
N LEU A 29 -4.25 -7.90 -9.08
CA LEU A 29 -4.02 -7.54 -10.48
C LEU A 29 -2.59 -7.94 -10.86
N PRO A 30 -2.41 -9.08 -11.56
CA PRO A 30 -1.10 -9.45 -12.07
C PRO A 30 -0.66 -8.44 -13.15
N GLN A 31 0.65 -8.18 -13.23
CA GLN A 31 1.26 -7.32 -14.25
C GLN A 31 0.81 -5.84 -14.24
N PHE A 32 0.47 -5.31 -13.06
CA PHE A 32 0.21 -3.89 -12.88
C PHE A 32 1.43 -3.05 -13.27
N LYS A 33 1.25 -2.05 -14.14
CA LYS A 33 2.35 -1.19 -14.64
C LYS A 33 2.60 -0.06 -13.65
N LEU A 34 3.78 -0.08 -13.01
CA LEU A 34 4.12 0.84 -11.91
C LEU A 34 4.68 2.18 -12.42
N LEU A 35 5.63 2.18 -13.37
CA LEU A 35 6.46 3.36 -13.64
C LEU A 35 6.25 4.06 -15.01
N ASN A 36 5.57 3.43 -15.98
CA ASN A 36 5.52 3.96 -17.36
C ASN A 36 4.12 4.30 -17.88
N VAL A 37 3.03 4.02 -17.13
CA VAL A 37 1.65 4.16 -17.66
C VAL A 37 0.64 4.62 -16.61
N SER A 38 0.99 4.69 -15.32
CA SER A 38 0.03 5.16 -14.33
C SER A 38 0.02 6.68 -14.31
N GLU A 39 -1.03 7.26 -14.89
CA GLU A 39 -1.25 8.72 -14.87
C GLU A 39 -1.40 9.25 -13.44
N SER A 40 -1.83 8.41 -12.50
CA SER A 40 -2.12 8.83 -11.12
C SER A 40 -1.11 8.38 -10.06
N LEU A 41 -0.19 7.45 -10.38
CA LEU A 41 0.82 7.02 -9.41
C LEU A 41 1.99 8.00 -9.39
N CYS A 42 2.05 8.85 -8.38
CA CYS A 42 3.20 9.73 -8.16
C CYS A 42 4.22 9.15 -7.19
N VAL A 43 3.79 8.27 -6.27
CA VAL A 43 4.67 7.75 -5.20
C VAL A 43 4.39 6.29 -4.91
N ALA A 44 5.46 5.50 -4.77
CA ALA A 44 5.45 4.17 -4.16
C ALA A 44 6.45 4.13 -2.99
N VAL A 45 6.15 3.32 -1.98
CA VAL A 45 7.04 3.13 -0.83
C VAL A 45 7.36 1.64 -0.70
N LYS A 46 8.64 1.31 -0.69
CA LYS A 46 9.16 -0.03 -0.41
C LYS A 46 9.24 -0.22 1.10
N ILE A 47 8.50 -1.20 1.60
CA ILE A 47 8.37 -1.52 3.03
C ILE A 47 9.01 -2.87 3.41
N GLY A 48 9.79 -3.47 2.50
CA GLY A 48 10.42 -4.77 2.72
C GLY A 48 10.79 -5.49 1.43
N LYS A 49 11.14 -6.77 1.58
CA LYS A 49 11.37 -7.74 0.51
C LYS A 49 10.67 -9.04 0.89
N THR A 50 10.19 -9.78 -0.09
CA THR A 50 9.61 -11.11 0.11
C THR A 50 10.09 -12.04 -1.00
N ASP A 51 10.30 -13.30 -0.64
CA ASP A 51 10.51 -14.43 -1.57
C ASP A 51 9.24 -15.27 -1.74
N ARG A 52 8.13 -14.89 -1.08
CA ARG A 52 6.85 -15.60 -1.15
C ARG A 52 6.21 -15.45 -2.52
N GLY A 53 5.59 -16.54 -2.96
CA GLY A 53 4.83 -16.59 -4.20
C GLY A 53 3.50 -15.84 -4.10
N ASP A 54 2.95 -15.46 -5.25
CA ASP A 54 1.68 -14.74 -5.38
C ASP A 54 0.52 -15.47 -4.68
N GLU A 55 0.39 -16.78 -4.87
CA GLU A 55 -0.68 -17.58 -4.25
C GLU A 55 -0.66 -17.55 -2.72
N GLU A 56 0.51 -17.52 -2.11
CA GLU A 56 0.66 -17.44 -0.65
C GLU A 56 0.24 -16.07 -0.13
N LEU A 57 0.64 -15.01 -0.83
CA LEU A 57 0.25 -13.64 -0.51
C LEU A 57 -1.26 -13.41 -0.71
N ILE A 58 -1.85 -13.95 -1.77
CA ILE A 58 -3.30 -13.91 -2.00
C ILE A 58 -4.03 -14.58 -0.85
N LYS A 59 -3.65 -15.80 -0.48
CA LYS A 59 -4.27 -16.52 0.65
C LYS A 59 -4.16 -15.73 1.95
N LEU A 60 -3.01 -15.09 2.21
CA LEU A 60 -2.85 -14.23 3.38
C LEU A 60 -3.80 -13.03 3.33
N PHE A 61 -3.85 -12.34 2.20
CA PHE A 61 -4.66 -11.11 2.05
C PHE A 61 -6.17 -11.36 2.02
N GLU A 62 -6.62 -12.51 1.52
CA GLU A 62 -8.02 -12.92 1.53
C GLU A 62 -8.57 -13.11 2.96
N THR A 63 -7.70 -13.36 3.94
CA THR A 63 -8.11 -13.46 5.35
C THR A 63 -8.34 -12.11 6.02
N ILE A 64 -7.94 -11.01 5.39
CA ILE A 64 -8.05 -9.67 5.98
C ILE A 64 -9.51 -9.20 5.91
N PRO A 65 -10.15 -8.88 7.05
CA PRO A 65 -11.53 -8.43 7.05
C PRO A 65 -11.69 -7.05 6.40
N MET A 66 -12.77 -6.88 5.63
CA MET A 66 -13.19 -5.59 5.07
C MET A 66 -13.88 -4.72 6.13
N ALA A 67 -13.26 -4.63 7.31
CA ALA A 67 -13.76 -3.93 8.49
C ALA A 67 -12.62 -3.13 9.13
N ILE A 68 -12.99 -2.13 9.93
CA ILE A 68 -12.02 -1.31 10.67
C ILE A 68 -11.68 -2.07 11.95
N PRO A 69 -10.41 -2.46 12.18
CA PRO A 69 -10.03 -3.08 13.43
C PRO A 69 -10.10 -2.05 14.57
N ALA A 70 -10.30 -2.51 15.80
CA ALA A 70 -10.46 -1.63 16.96
C ALA A 70 -9.30 -0.61 17.11
N CYS A 71 -8.07 -1.02 16.81
CA CYS A 71 -6.88 -0.15 16.88
C CYS A 71 -6.87 0.99 15.86
N ASP A 72 -7.68 0.93 14.80
CA ASP A 72 -7.76 1.98 13.78
C ASP A 72 -9.01 2.86 13.93
N GLN A 73 -9.94 2.56 14.83
CA GLN A 73 -11.21 3.29 14.93
C GLN A 73 -11.02 4.78 15.27
N GLU A 74 -10.01 5.11 16.08
CA GLU A 74 -9.70 6.48 16.46
C GLU A 74 -9.08 7.29 15.30
N THR A 75 -8.27 6.63 14.46
CA THR A 75 -7.61 7.28 13.31
C THR A 75 -8.47 7.26 12.05
N ASP A 76 -9.36 6.27 11.93
CA ASP A 76 -10.16 5.97 10.76
C ASP A 76 -11.64 5.76 11.13
N GLY A 77 -12.44 6.81 10.96
CA GLY A 77 -13.89 6.74 11.22
C GLY A 77 -14.71 5.95 10.18
N TYR A 78 -14.09 5.47 9.10
CA TYR A 78 -14.73 4.58 8.12
C TYR A 78 -13.71 3.75 7.32
N PHE A 79 -14.13 2.61 6.77
CA PHE A 79 -13.26 1.73 5.99
C PHE A 79 -12.85 2.38 4.67
N ARG A 80 -11.54 2.41 4.42
CA ARG A 80 -10.92 2.90 3.19
C ARG A 80 -9.77 1.98 2.80
N CYS A 81 -9.26 2.14 1.57
CA CYS A 81 -8.06 1.44 1.09
C CYS A 81 -6.85 1.54 2.05
N ARG A 82 -6.67 2.67 2.75
CA ARG A 82 -5.59 2.84 3.74
C ARG A 82 -5.76 1.96 4.99
N VAL A 83 -7.01 1.72 5.42
CA VAL A 83 -7.31 0.82 6.55
C VAL A 83 -6.93 -0.61 6.16
N TRP A 84 -7.28 -1.03 4.95
CA TRP A 84 -6.85 -2.32 4.44
C TRP A 84 -5.33 -2.41 4.30
N LEU A 85 -4.66 -1.36 3.79
CA LEU A 85 -3.20 -1.33 3.67
C LEU A 85 -2.52 -1.50 5.03
N LYS A 86 -2.99 -0.82 6.08
CA LYS A 86 -2.47 -1.02 7.44
C LYS A 86 -2.61 -2.46 7.91
N GLN A 87 -3.78 -3.07 7.68
CA GLN A 87 -4.01 -4.48 8.01
C GLN A 87 -3.13 -5.43 7.19
N ALA A 88 -2.90 -5.17 5.91
CA ALA A 88 -2.02 -5.95 5.05
C ALA A 88 -0.56 -5.90 5.53
N ILE A 89 -0.06 -4.72 5.90
CA ILE A 89 1.28 -4.55 6.48
C ILE A 89 1.40 -5.36 7.79
N ARG A 90 0.40 -5.26 8.68
CA ARG A 90 0.37 -6.03 9.93
C ARG A 90 0.35 -7.53 9.67
N ALA A 91 -0.45 -8.00 8.70
CA ALA A 91 -0.52 -9.41 8.32
C ALA A 91 0.84 -9.92 7.82
N LEU A 92 1.51 -9.16 6.95
CA LEU A 92 2.86 -9.50 6.47
C LEU A 92 3.89 -9.52 7.59
N ASN A 93 3.85 -8.54 8.50
CA ASN A 93 4.75 -8.47 9.65
C ASN A 93 4.53 -9.66 10.61
N ASN A 94 3.28 -9.96 10.94
CA ASN A 94 2.92 -11.07 11.84
C ASN A 94 3.26 -12.45 11.24
N ALA A 95 3.23 -12.58 9.91
CA ALA A 95 3.67 -13.77 9.20
C ALA A 95 5.21 -13.86 9.05
N GLY A 96 5.96 -12.85 9.53
CA GLY A 96 7.42 -12.78 9.39
C GLY A 96 7.90 -12.56 7.96
N ILE A 97 7.04 -12.06 7.06
CA ILE A 97 7.35 -11.83 5.65
C ILE A 97 8.10 -10.49 5.46
N ILE A 98 7.75 -9.47 6.24
CA ILE A 98 8.47 -8.19 6.30
C ILE A 98 8.73 -7.82 7.76
N SER A 99 9.71 -6.94 8.01
CA SER A 99 9.88 -6.31 9.32
C SER A 99 9.32 -4.90 9.27
N CYS A 100 8.07 -4.73 9.72
CA CYS A 100 7.37 -3.44 9.71
C CYS A 100 6.40 -3.38 10.90
N PRO A 101 6.89 -3.10 12.11
CA PRO A 101 6.10 -3.22 13.34
C PRO A 101 5.01 -2.15 13.46
N ASP A 102 5.21 -0.98 12.85
CA ASP A 102 4.27 0.14 12.92
C ASP A 102 3.72 0.49 11.53
N ALA A 103 2.59 -0.14 11.20
CA ALA A 103 1.89 0.13 9.95
C ALA A 103 1.29 1.55 9.88
N ASP A 104 0.97 2.17 11.02
CA ASP A 104 0.34 3.49 11.02
C ASP A 104 1.35 4.59 10.68
N VAL A 105 2.56 4.51 11.24
CA VAL A 105 3.65 5.44 10.91
C VAL A 105 4.00 5.41 9.41
N VAL A 106 3.96 4.23 8.79
CA VAL A 106 4.17 4.11 7.35
C VAL A 106 3.01 4.73 6.57
N VAL A 107 1.77 4.33 6.85
CA VAL A 107 0.60 4.70 6.04
C VAL A 107 0.15 6.14 6.28
N ASN A 108 -0.06 6.52 7.54
CA ASN A 108 -0.55 7.84 7.93
C ASN A 108 0.58 8.87 8.12
N GLY A 109 1.83 8.42 8.27
CA GLY A 109 3.00 9.29 8.32
C GLY A 109 3.68 9.45 6.95
N GLU A 110 4.46 8.45 6.54
CA GLU A 110 5.31 8.54 5.34
C GLU A 110 4.49 8.68 4.05
N LEU A 111 3.57 7.74 3.77
CA LEU A 111 2.78 7.74 2.54
C LEU A 111 1.93 9.01 2.43
N ARG A 112 1.32 9.44 3.54
CA ARG A 112 0.53 10.67 3.59
C ARG A 112 1.38 11.89 3.26
N LYS A 113 2.54 12.04 3.90
CA LYS A 113 3.46 13.15 3.63
C LYS A 113 3.86 13.18 2.16
N PHE A 114 4.13 12.03 1.54
CA PHE A 114 4.47 11.98 0.13
C PHE A 114 3.29 12.30 -0.78
N ALA A 115 2.10 11.83 -0.46
CA ALA A 115 0.89 12.16 -1.22
C ALA A 115 0.60 13.67 -1.17
N GLU A 116 0.71 14.29 0.01
CA GLU A 116 0.51 15.73 0.20
C GLU A 116 1.57 16.55 -0.56
N ALA A 117 2.84 16.15 -0.51
CA ALA A 117 3.92 16.80 -1.24
C ALA A 117 3.80 16.68 -2.78
N ASN A 118 2.99 15.74 -3.27
CA ASN A 118 2.78 15.49 -4.70
C ASN A 118 1.33 15.71 -5.13
N TYR A 119 0.51 16.40 -4.32
CA TYR A 119 -0.94 16.51 -4.52
C TYR A 119 -1.32 17.06 -5.91
N ASP A 120 -0.65 18.13 -6.35
CA ASP A 120 -0.92 18.75 -7.65
C ASP A 120 -0.55 17.81 -8.81
N SER A 121 0.61 17.16 -8.72
CA SER A 121 1.08 16.18 -9.71
C SER A 121 0.14 14.98 -9.84
N ILE A 122 -0.42 14.51 -8.71
CA ILE A 122 -1.40 13.42 -8.67
C ILE A 122 -2.72 13.87 -9.31
N THR A 123 -3.22 15.04 -8.90
CA THR A 123 -4.51 15.57 -9.37
C THR A 123 -4.50 15.87 -10.87
N LEU A 124 -3.39 16.37 -11.39
CA LEU A 124 -3.24 16.74 -12.80
C LEU A 124 -2.73 15.60 -13.68
N GLY A 125 -2.36 14.46 -13.08
CA GLY A 125 -1.78 13.32 -13.79
C GLY A 125 -0.44 13.63 -14.47
N THR A 126 0.33 14.56 -13.92
CA THR A 126 1.59 15.04 -14.50
C THR A 126 2.84 14.52 -13.79
N GLY A 127 2.65 13.79 -12.69
CA GLY A 127 3.76 13.24 -11.91
C GLY A 127 4.40 12.01 -12.54
N SER A 128 5.72 11.87 -12.33
CA SER A 128 6.42 10.61 -12.56
C SER A 128 6.43 9.80 -11.27
N ALA A 129 6.09 8.51 -11.33
CA ALA A 129 6.14 7.62 -10.18
C ALA A 129 7.56 7.56 -9.57
N GLN A 130 7.70 7.99 -8.31
CA GLN A 130 8.93 7.90 -7.54
C GLN A 130 8.82 6.79 -6.49
N VAL A 131 9.89 6.00 -6.30
CA VAL A 131 9.90 4.95 -5.28
C VAL A 131 10.83 5.33 -4.15
N TYR A 132 10.28 5.37 -2.93
CA TYR A 132 10.99 5.64 -1.69
C TYR A 132 11.19 4.34 -0.91
N ILE A 133 12.19 4.26 -0.05
CA ILE A 133 12.31 3.19 0.96
C ILE A 133 11.80 3.72 2.29
N SER A 134 10.90 3.00 2.95
CA SER A 134 10.42 3.35 4.27
C SER A 134 11.57 3.31 5.30
N GLN A 135 11.60 4.26 6.23
CA GLN A 135 12.53 4.24 7.36
C GLN A 135 11.99 3.39 8.53
N ASN A 136 10.75 2.96 8.42
CA ASN A 136 10.03 2.19 9.44
C ASN A 136 9.89 0.71 9.03
N SER A 137 10.67 0.28 8.04
CA SER A 137 10.76 -1.12 7.62
C SER A 137 12.20 -1.58 7.45
N GLY A 138 12.51 -2.81 7.90
CA GLY A 138 13.80 -3.48 7.79
C GLY A 138 13.83 -4.58 6.72
#